data_AF-A0A8J7GT67-F1
#
_entry.id   AF-A0A8J7GT67-F1
#
_cell.length_a   1.000
_cell.length_b   1.000
_cell.length_c   1.000
_cell.angle_alpha   90.00
_cell.angle_beta   90.00
_cell.angle_gamma   90.00
#
_symmetry.space_group_name_H-M   'P 1'
#
loop_
_entity.id
_entity.type
_entity.pdbx_description
1 polymer ?
#
loop_
_entity_poly.entity_id
_entity_poly.type
_entity_poly.pdbx_seq_one_letter_code
_entity_poly.pdbx_strand_id
1 'polypeptide(L)'
;MSTAPESATAGAFARFLDVERRARAANSTEELAYCIVNDSQPLFGFRHAALIVNGRVRAVTGFTQPAPHAPFVAFIERASAQLLSSDEKILTQCTVIEATHLDEQSRNDWLALSAPEALRAPLLDHQGKPFGAIWYAREHPWQNNERVLDEQLSGAFSHAWLALEPQTTHWRRRQSRWKIAVPALLLFAYLFIPVRQSVLAPAEVTPHQGRVVAAPLDGVIQSFAVQPNQSVRQGDLLVRFDSTTLKAQAEVAERAINVAEAEHRASAQRAFQDTDSKTRLDFPAAQVAQKRAERDYANALLNRAEIRAERDGIAVFADATRWVGKPVRTGERLMELTDPTLAALRIELDVGDAIQLQPDAPITLFLDSDPLTPHDALLERIAYESELTPAGNLAYRLDARFTDAPPRIGLRGTAKISGDYVPLAVYLFRRPLAVIRQAIGL
;
A
#
# COMPACT_ATOMS: atom_id res chain seq x y z
N MET A 1 53.28 72.18 42.16
CA MET A 1 53.10 71.45 40.90
C MET A 1 52.59 70.06 41.23
N SER A 2 51.28 69.85 41.13
CA SER A 2 50.61 68.57 41.35
C SER A 2 49.54 68.40 40.28
N THR A 3 49.93 67.90 39.11
CA THR A 3 49.04 67.57 37.96
C THR A 3 48.86 66.06 37.81
N ALA A 4 49.40 65.26 38.73
CA ALA A 4 49.31 63.80 38.68
C ALA A 4 47.88 63.23 38.87
N PRO A 5 47.02 63.70 39.80
CA PRO A 5 45.74 63.04 40.06
C PRO A 5 44.66 63.27 38.98
N GLU A 6 44.72 64.39 38.24
CA GLU A 6 43.79 64.66 37.12
C GLU A 6 44.07 63.77 35.90
N SER A 7 45.34 63.47 35.63
CA SER A 7 45.72 62.57 34.53
C SER A 7 45.25 61.12 34.75
N ALA A 8 45.26 60.65 35.99
CA ALA A 8 44.85 59.29 36.35
C ALA A 8 43.34 59.08 36.26
N THR A 9 42.55 60.08 36.69
CA THR A 9 41.08 60.04 36.61
C THR A 9 40.59 60.14 35.16
N ALA A 10 41.18 61.02 34.35
CA ALA A 10 40.92 61.09 32.91
C ALA A 10 41.25 59.77 32.20
N GLY A 11 42.36 59.11 32.58
CA GLY A 11 42.76 57.81 32.04
C GLY A 11 41.79 56.67 32.39
N ALA A 12 41.29 56.63 33.64
CA ALA A 12 40.30 55.64 34.07
C ALA A 12 38.96 55.81 33.33
N PHE A 13 38.51 57.06 33.16
CA PHE A 13 37.28 57.36 32.41
C PHE A 13 37.40 57.03 30.92
N ALA A 14 38.55 57.32 30.30
CA ALA A 14 38.80 56.94 28.91
C ALA A 14 38.76 55.41 28.70
N ARG A 15 39.31 54.64 29.65
CA ARG A 15 39.23 53.17 29.64
C ARG A 15 37.80 52.67 29.80
N PHE A 16 37.02 53.31 30.66
CA PHE A 16 35.61 52.97 30.87
C PHE A 16 34.83 53.08 29.55
N LEU A 17 34.98 54.21 28.86
CA LEU A 17 34.34 54.44 27.56
C LEU A 17 34.82 53.44 26.49
N ASP A 18 36.10 53.04 26.51
CA ASP A 18 36.61 52.05 25.57
C ASP A 18 35.98 50.66 25.77
N VAL A 19 35.86 50.20 27.02
CA VAL A 19 35.22 48.92 27.36
C VAL A 19 33.73 48.94 26.99
N GLU A 20 33.02 50.02 27.31
CA GLU A 20 31.61 50.19 26.94
C GLU A 20 31.40 50.16 25.42
N ARG A 21 32.28 50.85 24.67
CA ARG A 21 32.26 50.86 23.21
C ARG A 21 32.52 49.48 22.62
N ARG A 22 33.51 48.75 23.13
CA ARG A 22 33.83 47.39 22.66
C ARG A 22 32.69 46.41 22.94
N ALA A 23 32.09 46.48 24.12
CA ALA A 23 30.96 45.63 24.46
C ALA A 23 29.76 45.85 23.52
N ARG A 24 29.45 47.12 23.17
CA ARG A 24 28.38 47.41 22.19
C ARG A 24 28.73 47.02 20.75
N ALA A 25 30.02 46.99 20.41
CA ALA A 25 30.50 46.63 19.08
C ALA A 25 30.70 45.13 18.88
N ALA A 26 30.57 44.31 19.92
CA ALA A 26 30.72 42.87 19.85
C ALA A 26 29.68 42.25 18.91
N ASN A 27 30.10 41.30 18.06
CA ASN A 27 29.25 40.67 17.05
C ASN A 27 28.70 39.29 17.49
N SER A 28 29.19 38.77 18.61
CA SER A 28 28.79 37.48 19.17
C SER A 28 28.78 37.51 20.69
N THR A 29 28.00 36.60 21.29
CA THR A 29 27.95 36.45 22.75
C THR A 29 29.29 36.03 23.34
N GLU A 30 30.13 35.30 22.60
CA GLU A 30 31.48 34.91 23.02
C GLU A 30 32.43 36.11 23.06
N GLU A 31 32.42 36.95 22.02
CA GLU A 31 33.22 38.18 21.97
C GLU A 31 32.83 39.15 23.10
N LEU A 32 31.52 39.30 23.32
CA LEU A 32 31.01 40.10 24.44
C LEU A 32 31.43 39.49 25.79
N ALA A 33 31.33 38.17 25.95
CA ALA A 33 31.74 37.50 27.18
C ALA A 33 33.23 37.71 27.48
N TYR A 34 34.09 37.66 26.45
CA TYR A 34 35.51 37.98 26.58
C TYR A 34 35.75 39.42 27.03
N CYS A 35 35.06 40.38 26.42
CA CYS A 35 35.15 41.79 26.79
C CYS A 35 34.76 42.01 28.26
N ILE A 36 33.67 41.37 28.71
CA ILE A 36 33.18 41.47 30.08
C ILE A 36 34.19 40.95 31.11
N VAL A 37 34.81 39.78 30.88
CA VAL A 37 35.64 39.12 31.91
C VAL A 37 37.14 39.42 31.79
N ASN A 38 37.60 40.02 30.69
CA ASN A 38 39.02 40.33 30.45
C ASN A 38 39.27 41.83 30.24
N ASP A 39 38.57 42.49 29.31
CA ASP A 39 38.83 43.90 28.97
C ASP A 39 38.45 44.85 30.13
N SER A 40 37.56 44.43 31.02
CA SER A 40 37.19 45.19 32.23
C SER A 40 38.22 45.08 33.38
N GLN A 41 39.20 44.19 33.28
CA GLN A 41 40.20 43.96 34.35
C GLN A 41 40.99 45.22 34.73
N PRO A 42 41.47 46.05 33.78
CA PRO A 42 42.24 47.26 34.11
C PRO A 42 41.42 48.37 34.77
N LEU A 43 40.09 48.25 34.80
CA LEU A 43 39.19 49.21 35.46
C LEU A 43 38.97 48.88 36.93
N PHE A 44 38.76 47.60 37.23
CA PHE A 44 38.34 47.14 38.56
C PHE A 44 39.43 46.39 39.33
N GLY A 45 40.54 46.05 38.68
CA GLY A 45 41.70 45.42 39.29
C GLY A 45 41.42 44.03 39.87
N PHE A 46 40.43 43.31 39.32
CA PHE A 46 40.09 41.97 39.80
C PHE A 46 41.15 40.93 39.42
N ARG A 47 41.25 39.88 40.24
CA ARG A 47 42.10 38.70 39.97
C ARG A 47 41.42 37.76 38.98
N HIS A 48 40.12 37.63 39.11
CA HIS A 48 39.27 36.80 38.26
C HIS A 48 37.84 37.33 38.28
N ALA A 49 37.17 37.16 37.16
CA ALA A 49 35.79 37.47 36.92
C ALA A 49 35.08 36.26 36.29
N ALA A 50 33.80 36.07 36.59
CA ALA A 50 32.97 35.06 35.97
C ALA A 50 31.65 35.68 35.49
N LEU A 51 31.30 35.43 34.24
CA LEU A 51 30.00 35.82 33.67
C LEU A 51 29.02 34.65 33.80
N ILE A 52 27.88 34.91 34.42
CA ILE A 52 26.84 33.92 34.71
C ILE A 52 25.57 34.34 33.96
N VAL A 53 25.02 33.45 33.14
CA VAL A 53 23.79 33.72 32.37
C VAL A 53 22.88 32.50 32.51
N ASN A 54 21.62 32.72 32.88
CA ASN A 54 20.64 31.66 33.14
C ASN A 54 21.17 30.59 34.13
N GLY A 55 21.89 31.04 35.16
CA GLY A 55 22.43 30.18 36.22
C GLY A 55 23.66 29.33 35.85
N ARG A 56 24.24 29.54 34.66
CA ARG A 56 25.47 28.84 34.23
C ARG A 56 26.60 29.81 33.93
N VAL A 57 27.83 29.41 34.21
CA VAL A 57 29.00 30.22 33.87
C VAL A 57 29.26 30.13 32.37
N ARG A 58 29.25 31.29 31.71
CA ARG A 58 29.51 31.43 30.27
C ARG A 58 30.96 31.73 29.95
N ALA A 59 31.62 32.55 30.77
CA ALA A 59 33.03 32.86 30.62
C ALA A 59 33.67 33.13 31.99
N VAL A 60 34.97 32.90 32.06
CA VAL A 60 35.82 33.22 33.21
C VAL A 60 37.04 33.98 32.69
N THR A 61 37.67 34.84 33.50
CA THR A 61 38.92 35.50 33.11
C THR A 61 39.93 34.51 32.54
N GLY A 62 40.47 34.83 31.37
CA GLY A 62 41.37 33.98 30.58
C GLY A 62 40.68 32.96 29.67
N PHE A 63 39.39 32.65 29.85
CA PHE A 63 38.68 31.59 29.12
C PHE A 63 37.25 31.97 28.74
N THR A 64 36.98 32.13 27.44
CA THR A 64 35.65 32.44 26.89
C THR A 64 34.71 31.22 26.85
N GLN A 65 35.25 30.01 26.92
CA GLN A 65 34.50 28.75 27.03
C GLN A 65 35.12 27.89 28.13
N PRO A 66 34.73 28.08 29.40
CA PRO A 66 35.31 27.34 30.50
C PRO A 66 34.89 25.86 30.45
N ALA A 67 35.79 24.96 30.85
CA ALA A 67 35.50 23.52 30.88
C ALA A 67 34.31 23.24 31.83
N PRO A 68 33.29 22.47 31.38
CA PRO A 68 32.22 22.02 32.26
C PRO A 68 32.82 21.26 33.45
N HIS A 69 32.36 21.56 34.67
CA HIS A 69 32.82 20.94 35.92
C HIS A 69 34.22 21.34 36.45
N ALA A 70 34.85 22.39 35.91
CA ALA A 70 36.02 22.96 36.58
C ALA A 70 35.66 23.37 38.04
N PRO A 71 36.52 23.12 39.05
CA PRO A 71 36.20 23.39 40.46
C PRO A 71 35.70 24.83 40.71
N PHE A 72 36.33 25.82 40.05
CA PHE A 72 35.93 27.22 40.15
C PHE A 72 34.55 27.49 39.51
N VAL A 73 34.23 26.86 38.37
CA VAL A 73 32.91 26.99 37.72
C VAL A 73 31.82 26.40 38.61
N ALA A 74 32.04 25.20 39.14
CA ALA A 74 31.09 24.54 40.03
C ALA A 74 30.84 25.35 41.31
N PHE A 75 31.89 25.96 41.86
CA PHE A 75 31.79 26.90 42.99
C PHE A 75 30.91 28.11 42.63
N ILE A 76 31.19 28.80 41.53
CA ILE A 76 30.45 30.02 41.12
C ILE A 76 28.98 29.71 40.82
N GLU A 77 28.67 28.60 40.13
CA GLU A 77 27.29 28.21 39.84
C GLU A 77 26.51 27.90 41.13
N ARG A 78 27.13 27.20 42.09
CA ARG A 78 26.53 26.89 43.39
C ARG A 78 26.33 28.15 44.24
N ALA A 79 27.36 28.99 44.35
CA ALA A 79 27.29 30.25 45.08
C ALA A 79 26.22 31.18 44.49
N SER A 80 26.17 31.30 43.16
CA SER A 80 25.14 32.09 42.50
C SER A 80 23.74 31.55 42.75
N ALA A 81 23.53 30.22 42.76
CA ALA A 81 22.22 29.64 43.04
C ALA A 81 21.73 29.94 44.47
N GLN A 82 22.62 29.92 45.46
CA GLN A 82 22.29 30.26 46.86
C GLN A 82 21.98 31.75 47.06
N LEU A 83 22.68 32.62 46.32
CA LEU A 83 22.42 34.05 46.34
C LEU A 83 21.08 34.41 45.69
N LEU A 84 20.62 33.62 44.70
CA LEU A 84 19.29 33.80 44.10
C LEU A 84 18.15 33.57 45.12
N SER A 85 18.38 32.76 46.17
CA SER A 85 17.36 32.42 47.18
C SER A 85 17.39 33.29 48.43
N SER A 86 18.37 34.19 48.57
CA SER A 86 18.67 34.86 49.84
C SER A 86 18.04 36.25 49.99
N ASP A 87 18.30 37.19 49.07
CA ASP A 87 17.83 38.58 49.14
C ASP A 87 17.58 39.16 47.73
N GLU A 88 16.43 39.81 47.56
CA GLU A 88 16.01 40.46 46.31
C GLU A 88 16.88 41.67 45.93
N LYS A 89 17.53 42.30 46.92
CA LYS A 89 18.49 43.40 46.66
C LYS A 89 19.75 42.92 45.98
N ILE A 90 20.27 41.77 46.38
CA ILE A 90 21.45 41.15 45.76
C ILE A 90 21.18 40.87 44.29
N LEU A 91 19.93 40.57 43.93
CA LEU A 91 19.49 40.27 42.57
C LEU A 91 19.45 41.49 41.64
N THR A 92 19.22 42.69 42.20
CA THR A 92 18.90 43.90 41.42
C THR A 92 19.94 45.00 41.52
N GLN A 93 20.84 44.96 42.51
CA GLN A 93 21.88 45.98 42.71
C GLN A 93 23.28 45.38 42.84
N CYS A 94 24.30 46.16 42.46
CA CYS A 94 25.70 45.78 42.63
C CYS A 94 26.05 45.64 44.11
N THR A 95 26.29 44.40 44.57
CA THR A 95 26.39 44.08 46.00
C THR A 95 27.69 43.32 46.29
N VAL A 96 28.39 43.74 47.35
CA VAL A 96 29.55 43.00 47.87
C VAL A 96 29.04 41.78 48.60
N ILE A 97 29.55 40.61 48.26
CA ILE A 97 29.09 39.34 48.82
C ILE A 97 29.87 39.06 50.10
N GLU A 98 29.17 38.93 51.21
CA GLU A 98 29.76 38.41 52.44
C GLU A 98 29.73 36.87 52.43
N ALA A 99 30.84 36.25 52.81
CA ALA A 99 30.97 34.78 52.85
C ALA A 99 29.95 34.11 53.78
N THR A 100 29.37 34.85 54.73
CA THR A 100 28.30 34.41 55.64
C THR A 100 27.02 34.01 54.92
N HIS A 101 26.76 34.55 53.72
CA HIS A 101 25.59 34.22 52.91
C HIS A 101 25.68 32.87 52.19
N LEU A 102 26.85 32.22 52.24
CA LEU A 102 27.09 30.95 51.56
C LEU A 102 27.14 29.77 52.54
N ASP A 103 26.80 28.59 52.04
CA ASP A 103 26.93 27.34 52.78
C ASP A 103 28.39 26.99 53.08
N GLU A 104 28.59 26.06 54.03
CA GLU A 104 29.92 25.69 54.51
C GLU A 104 30.84 25.21 53.38
N GLN A 105 30.29 24.44 52.42
CA GLN A 105 31.06 23.96 51.29
C GLN A 105 31.51 25.10 50.37
N SER A 106 30.60 26.03 49.99
CA SER A 106 30.97 27.15 49.13
C SER A 106 31.92 28.14 49.82
N ARG A 107 31.86 28.28 51.16
CA ARG A 107 32.85 29.06 51.92
C ARG A 107 34.25 28.45 51.84
N ASN A 108 34.35 27.13 51.98
CA ASN A 108 35.63 26.44 51.85
C ASN A 108 36.17 26.52 50.42
N ASP A 109 35.31 26.32 49.42
CA ASP A 109 35.65 26.47 48.01
C ASP A 109 36.10 27.91 47.69
N TRP A 110 35.45 28.93 48.26
CA TRP A 110 35.86 30.33 48.12
C TRP A 110 37.27 30.55 48.65
N LEU A 111 37.57 30.11 49.88
CA LEU A 111 38.90 30.27 50.49
C LEU A 111 40.01 29.60 49.67
N ALA A 112 39.70 28.49 48.99
CA ALA A 112 40.67 27.75 48.19
C ALA A 112 40.83 28.30 46.76
N LEU A 113 39.74 28.78 46.15
CA LEU A 113 39.67 29.03 44.71
C LEU A 113 39.49 30.51 44.34
N SER A 114 39.09 31.36 45.29
CA SER A 114 38.75 32.77 45.05
C SER A 114 39.57 33.75 45.90
N ALA A 115 39.52 35.02 45.53
CA ALA A 115 40.06 36.14 46.29
C ALA A 115 39.07 36.54 47.41
N PRO A 116 39.52 37.17 48.51
CA PRO A 116 38.73 37.37 49.72
C PRO A 116 37.51 38.28 49.53
N GLU A 117 37.59 39.26 48.63
CA GLU A 117 36.52 40.24 48.38
C GLU A 117 35.83 39.94 47.05
N ALA A 118 34.51 39.74 47.06
CA ALA A 118 33.72 39.52 45.85
C ALA A 118 32.59 40.54 45.68
N LEU A 119 32.40 41.00 44.44
CA LEU A 119 31.32 41.89 44.02
C LEU A 119 30.46 41.17 42.97
N ARG A 120 29.15 41.23 43.15
CA ARG A 120 28.16 40.77 42.17
C ARG A 120 27.53 41.95 41.46
N ALA A 121 27.68 41.99 40.14
CA ALA A 121 26.98 42.93 39.27
C ALA A 121 25.80 42.21 38.59
N PRO A 122 24.55 42.61 38.78
CA PRO A 122 23.41 41.97 38.12
C PRO A 122 23.29 42.38 36.65
N LEU A 123 22.90 41.44 35.79
CA LEU A 123 22.48 41.72 34.41
C LEU A 123 20.95 41.65 34.33
N LEU A 124 20.33 42.81 34.11
CA LEU A 124 18.87 42.99 34.15
C LEU A 124 18.30 43.16 32.74
N ASP A 125 17.17 42.51 32.45
CA ASP A 125 16.46 42.68 31.19
C ASP A 125 15.80 44.07 31.06
N HIS A 126 15.21 44.35 29.90
CA HIS A 126 14.50 45.61 29.66
C HIS A 126 13.26 45.82 30.56
N GLN A 127 12.83 44.79 31.31
CA GLN A 127 11.75 44.84 32.31
C GLN A 127 12.30 44.92 33.74
N GLY A 128 13.63 45.01 33.93
CA GLY A 128 14.29 45.03 35.24
C GLY A 128 14.44 43.67 35.90
N LYS A 129 14.22 42.56 35.20
CA LYS A 129 14.37 41.20 35.74
C LYS A 129 15.81 40.68 35.54
N PRO A 130 16.43 40.09 36.57
CA PRO A 130 17.77 39.52 36.44
C PRO A 130 17.75 38.25 35.57
N PHE A 131 18.55 38.24 34.51
CA PHE A 131 18.79 37.03 33.69
C PHE A 131 20.22 36.50 33.85
N GLY A 132 21.12 37.31 34.40
CA GLY A 132 22.52 36.95 34.63
C GLY A 132 23.17 37.80 35.70
N ALA A 133 24.45 37.54 35.94
CA ALA A 133 25.29 38.33 36.82
C ALA A 133 26.77 38.21 36.43
N ILE A 134 27.55 39.19 36.81
CA ILE A 134 29.01 39.16 36.74
C ILE A 134 29.53 39.06 38.17
N TRP A 135 30.43 38.12 38.40
CA TRP A 135 31.12 37.94 39.66
C TRP A 135 32.54 38.45 39.51
N TYR A 136 32.90 39.51 40.23
CA TYR A 136 34.27 40.02 40.31
C TYR A 136 34.88 39.66 41.65
N ALA A 137 36.11 39.16 41.68
CA ALA A 137 36.78 38.91 42.95
C ALA A 137 38.25 39.35 42.96
N ARG A 138 38.63 40.02 44.05
CA ARG A 138 39.90 40.72 44.25
C ARG A 138 40.38 40.71 45.71
N GLU A 139 41.61 41.18 45.94
CA GLU A 139 42.26 41.17 47.26
C GLU A 139 41.91 42.37 48.16
N HIS A 140 41.40 43.46 47.56
CA HIS A 140 41.14 44.72 48.26
C HIS A 140 39.63 45.03 48.33
N PRO A 141 39.15 45.69 49.39
CA PRO A 141 37.73 45.99 49.57
C PRO A 141 37.21 46.92 48.47
N TRP A 142 35.97 46.71 48.05
CA TRP A 142 35.29 47.50 47.00
C TRP A 142 34.91 48.90 47.47
N GLN A 143 35.28 49.91 46.69
CA GLN A 143 34.93 51.31 46.97
C GLN A 143 33.55 51.67 46.39
N ASN A 144 32.89 52.69 46.95
CA ASN A 144 31.55 53.09 46.51
C ASN A 144 31.52 53.62 45.06
N ASN A 145 32.56 54.34 44.64
CA ASN A 145 32.70 54.84 43.28
C ASN A 145 32.82 53.71 42.24
N GLU A 146 33.54 52.64 42.55
CA GLU A 146 33.70 51.47 41.68
C GLU A 146 32.36 50.73 41.50
N ARG A 147 31.56 50.62 42.57
CA ARG A 147 30.22 50.02 42.49
C ARG A 147 29.29 50.79 41.55
N VAL A 148 29.34 52.12 41.59
CA VAL A 148 28.54 52.97 40.69
C VAL A 148 29.00 52.82 39.23
N LEU A 149 30.32 52.71 38.99
CA LEU A 149 30.86 52.47 37.65
C LEU A 149 30.45 51.10 37.10
N ASP A 150 30.50 50.07 37.94
CA ASP A 150 30.10 48.71 37.57
C ASP A 150 28.59 48.60 37.30
N GLU A 151 27.77 49.31 38.06
CA GLU A 151 26.32 49.41 37.81
C GLU A 151 26.01 50.02 36.43
N GLN A 152 26.77 51.02 36.00
CA GLN A 152 26.64 51.59 34.65
C GLN A 152 27.13 50.62 33.56
N LEU A 153 28.28 49.97 33.76
CA LEU A 153 28.83 49.02 32.78
C LEU A 153 27.98 47.76 32.63
N SER A 154 27.50 47.19 33.73
CA SER A 154 26.59 46.04 33.74
C SER A 154 25.30 46.33 32.98
N GLY A 155 24.77 47.56 33.06
CA GLY A 155 23.66 48.02 32.22
C GLY A 155 23.98 47.99 30.72
N ALA A 156 25.18 48.46 30.32
CA ALA A 156 25.63 48.41 28.93
C ALA A 156 25.87 46.97 28.44
N PHE A 157 26.50 46.13 29.27
CA PHE A 157 26.71 44.71 28.99
C PHE A 157 25.39 43.95 28.83
N SER A 158 24.42 44.24 29.70
CA SER A 158 23.07 43.64 29.63
C SER A 158 22.39 43.97 28.29
N HIS A 159 22.39 45.24 27.90
CA HIS A 159 21.81 45.67 26.62
C HIS A 159 22.47 45.01 25.42
N ALA A 160 23.81 44.93 25.41
CA ALA A 160 24.55 44.26 24.35
C ALA A 160 24.26 42.75 24.31
N TRP A 161 24.14 42.11 25.47
CA TRP A 161 23.84 40.69 25.57
C TRP A 161 22.47 40.34 25.01
N LEU A 162 21.43 41.10 25.38
CA LEU A 162 20.05 40.89 24.90
C LEU A 162 19.88 41.18 23.42
N ALA A 163 20.73 42.04 22.84
CA ALA A 163 20.74 42.29 21.40
C ALA A 163 21.37 41.12 20.61
N LEU A 164 22.34 40.42 21.20
CA LEU A 164 23.06 39.30 20.58
C LEU A 164 22.40 37.94 20.86
N GLU A 165 21.63 37.81 21.94
CA GLU A 165 20.94 36.56 22.26
C GLU A 165 19.68 36.41 21.38
N PRO A 166 19.52 35.30 20.62
CA PRO A 166 18.37 35.12 19.76
C PRO A 166 17.10 35.02 20.62
N GLN A 167 16.30 36.09 20.64
CA GLN A 167 15.01 36.08 21.31
C GLN A 167 14.16 34.96 20.69
N THR A 168 13.93 33.90 21.46
CA THR A 168 13.07 32.79 21.05
C THR A 168 11.61 33.25 21.10
N THR A 169 11.21 34.07 20.13
CA THR A 169 9.84 34.57 20.04
C THR A 169 8.91 33.40 19.71
N HIS A 170 8.22 32.91 20.74
CA HIS A 170 7.17 31.87 20.65
C HIS A 170 6.09 32.14 19.59
N TRP A 171 5.98 33.39 19.10
CA TRP A 171 5.02 33.84 18.10
C TRP A 171 5.23 33.26 16.69
N ARG A 172 6.44 32.80 16.33
CA ARG A 172 6.71 32.21 14.99
C ARG A 172 6.21 30.77 14.80
N ARG A 173 5.85 30.04 15.88
CA ARG A 173 5.42 28.63 15.78
C ARG A 173 3.94 28.44 15.38
N ARG A 174 3.08 29.46 15.53
CA ARG A 174 1.63 29.34 15.26
C ARG A 174 1.23 29.61 13.81
N GLN A 175 1.95 30.49 13.09
CA GLN A 175 1.64 30.78 11.68
C GLN A 175 2.19 29.74 10.67
N SER A 176 3.03 28.78 11.09
CA SER A 176 3.53 27.72 10.21
C SER A 176 2.54 26.55 10.05
N ARG A 177 1.70 26.27 11.06
CA ARG A 177 0.83 25.08 11.05
C ARG A 177 -0.28 25.16 10.01
N TRP A 178 -0.88 26.32 9.76
CA TRP A 178 -1.96 26.46 8.78
C TRP A 178 -1.45 26.37 7.33
N LYS A 179 -0.20 26.78 7.08
CA LYS A 179 0.45 26.61 5.76
C LYS A 179 0.65 25.15 5.38
N ILE A 180 0.71 24.23 6.36
CA ILE A 180 0.81 22.78 6.14
C ILE A 180 -0.57 22.12 6.28
N ALA A 181 -1.41 22.60 7.21
CA ALA A 181 -2.73 22.01 7.46
C ALA A 181 -3.68 22.18 6.28
N VAL A 182 -3.68 23.34 5.60
CA VAL A 182 -4.54 23.57 4.43
C VAL A 182 -4.19 22.63 3.26
N PRO A 183 -2.93 22.51 2.79
CA PRO A 183 -2.62 21.54 1.73
C PRO A 183 -2.80 20.10 2.19
N ALA A 184 -2.53 19.77 3.46
CA ALA A 184 -2.81 18.43 3.99
C ALA A 184 -4.31 18.11 3.98
N LEU A 185 -5.16 19.06 4.33
CA LEU A 185 -6.62 18.92 4.28
C LEU A 185 -7.12 18.81 2.84
N LEU A 186 -6.58 19.61 1.91
CA LEU A 186 -6.92 19.53 0.49
C LEU A 186 -6.49 18.17 -0.10
N LEU A 187 -5.29 17.69 0.23
CA LEU A 187 -4.82 16.37 -0.17
C LEU A 187 -5.71 15.25 0.40
N PHE A 188 -6.10 15.38 1.67
CA PHE A 188 -7.01 14.45 2.32
C PHE A 188 -8.40 14.47 1.68
N ALA A 189 -8.94 15.64 1.33
CA ALA A 189 -10.20 15.78 0.62
C ALA A 189 -10.13 15.19 -0.80
N TYR A 190 -9.00 15.36 -1.49
CA TYR A 190 -8.77 14.77 -2.83
C TYR A 190 -8.85 13.24 -2.83
N LEU A 191 -8.50 12.60 -1.70
CA LEU A 191 -8.62 11.15 -1.52
C LEU A 191 -10.07 10.64 -1.53
N PHE A 192 -11.06 11.50 -1.33
CA PHE A 192 -12.50 11.14 -1.35
C PHE A 192 -13.15 11.31 -2.72
N ILE A 193 -12.42 11.78 -3.73
CA ILE A 193 -12.96 11.88 -5.09
C ILE A 193 -13.29 10.47 -5.61
N PRO A 194 -14.53 10.22 -6.07
CA PRO A 194 -14.92 8.91 -6.58
C PRO A 194 -14.25 8.65 -7.93
N VAL A 195 -13.51 7.55 -8.01
CA VAL A 195 -12.88 7.07 -9.24
C VAL A 195 -13.40 5.68 -9.59
N ARG A 196 -13.52 5.42 -10.88
CA ARG A 196 -14.00 4.12 -11.36
C ARG A 196 -12.93 3.06 -11.15
N GLN A 197 -13.24 2.02 -10.39
CA GLN A 197 -12.31 0.92 -10.21
C GLN A 197 -12.21 0.11 -11.50
N SER A 198 -10.98 -0.27 -11.88
CA SER A 198 -10.78 -1.20 -12.99
C SER A 198 -9.70 -2.19 -12.65
N VAL A 199 -9.85 -3.40 -13.18
CA VAL A 199 -8.87 -4.48 -13.04
C VAL A 199 -8.54 -5.02 -14.42
N LEU A 200 -7.28 -5.39 -14.60
CA LEU A 200 -6.78 -6.02 -15.81
C LEU A 200 -6.62 -7.52 -15.55
N ALA A 201 -7.09 -8.34 -16.48
CA ALA A 201 -6.99 -9.78 -16.39
C ALA A 201 -6.77 -10.39 -17.78
N PRO A 202 -6.00 -11.49 -17.90
CA PRO A 202 -5.86 -12.21 -19.16
C PRO A 202 -7.22 -12.76 -19.59
N ALA A 203 -7.47 -12.72 -20.90
CA ALA A 203 -8.72 -13.14 -21.49
C ALA A 203 -8.52 -13.88 -22.81
N GLU A 204 -9.46 -14.78 -23.10
CA GLU A 204 -9.49 -15.58 -24.32
C GLU A 204 -10.89 -15.55 -24.93
N VAL A 205 -10.95 -15.41 -26.26
CA VAL A 205 -12.19 -15.48 -27.03
C VAL A 205 -12.56 -16.94 -27.18
N THR A 206 -13.62 -17.36 -26.49
CA THR A 206 -14.09 -18.74 -26.47
C THR A 206 -15.45 -18.86 -27.15
N PRO A 207 -15.84 -20.04 -27.64
CA PRO A 207 -17.17 -20.23 -28.20
C PRO A 207 -18.27 -19.99 -27.16
N HIS A 208 -19.30 -19.21 -27.50
CA HIS A 208 -20.49 -19.08 -26.67
C HIS A 208 -21.35 -20.35 -26.82
N GLN A 209 -21.61 -21.05 -25.71
CA GLN A 209 -22.44 -22.26 -25.66
C GLN A 209 -22.03 -23.36 -26.66
N GLY A 210 -20.75 -23.76 -26.69
CA GLY A 210 -20.33 -24.94 -27.44
C GLY A 210 -21.02 -26.22 -26.95
N ARG A 211 -21.52 -27.04 -27.87
CA ARG A 211 -22.15 -28.33 -27.55
C ARG A 211 -21.10 -29.42 -27.74
N VAL A 212 -20.79 -30.12 -26.66
CA VAL A 212 -19.93 -31.30 -26.72
C VAL A 212 -20.67 -32.42 -27.45
N VAL A 213 -20.05 -32.91 -28.52
CA VAL A 213 -20.51 -34.10 -29.25
C VAL A 213 -19.70 -35.29 -28.73
N ALA A 214 -20.37 -36.15 -27.98
CA ALA A 214 -19.78 -37.33 -27.35
C ALA A 214 -20.18 -38.63 -28.08
N ALA A 215 -19.42 -39.69 -27.87
CA ALA A 215 -19.73 -41.00 -28.41
C ALA A 215 -21.05 -41.56 -27.82
N PRO A 216 -22.04 -41.94 -28.64
CA PRO A 216 -23.34 -42.42 -28.17
C PRO A 216 -23.35 -43.90 -27.77
N LEU A 217 -22.31 -44.65 -28.14
CA LEU A 217 -22.12 -46.07 -27.87
C LEU A 217 -20.63 -46.43 -27.85
N ASP A 218 -20.33 -47.58 -27.27
CA ASP A 218 -18.98 -48.16 -27.26
C ASP A 218 -18.66 -48.76 -28.64
N GLY A 219 -17.52 -48.40 -29.22
CA GLY A 219 -17.14 -48.92 -30.53
C GLY A 219 -15.86 -48.31 -31.08
N VAL A 220 -15.50 -48.73 -32.29
CA VAL A 220 -14.33 -48.20 -33.01
C VAL A 220 -14.80 -47.19 -34.04
N ILE A 221 -14.11 -46.05 -34.11
CA ILE A 221 -14.39 -45.02 -35.11
C ILE A 221 -13.87 -45.49 -36.46
N GLN A 222 -14.76 -45.64 -37.43
CA GLN A 222 -14.40 -46.04 -38.80
C GLN A 222 -13.90 -44.85 -39.62
N SER A 223 -14.58 -43.71 -39.54
CA SER A 223 -14.22 -42.51 -40.31
C SER A 223 -14.80 -41.24 -39.70
N PHE A 224 -14.05 -40.15 -39.79
CA PHE A 224 -14.55 -38.79 -39.59
C PHE A 224 -14.93 -38.20 -40.96
N ALA A 225 -16.17 -37.72 -41.08
CA ALA A 225 -16.67 -37.13 -42.32
C ALA A 225 -16.40 -35.62 -42.42
N VAL A 226 -15.95 -35.01 -41.32
CA VAL A 226 -15.66 -33.57 -41.21
C VAL A 226 -14.20 -33.31 -40.85
N GLN A 227 -13.69 -32.17 -41.31
CA GLN A 227 -12.35 -31.69 -41.00
C GLN A 227 -12.38 -30.72 -39.78
N PRO A 228 -11.25 -30.56 -39.07
CA PRO A 228 -11.13 -29.56 -38.02
C PRO A 228 -11.47 -28.16 -38.54
N ASN A 229 -12.23 -27.41 -37.76
CA ASN A 229 -12.68 -26.04 -38.08
C ASN A 229 -13.57 -25.95 -39.33
N GLN A 230 -14.11 -27.06 -39.82
CA GLN A 230 -15.07 -27.06 -40.92
C GLN A 230 -16.46 -26.63 -40.42
N SER A 231 -17.13 -25.80 -41.22
CA SER A 231 -18.55 -25.47 -41.01
C SER A 231 -19.44 -26.63 -41.44
N VAL A 232 -20.39 -26.98 -40.58
CA VAL A 232 -21.37 -28.06 -40.76
C VAL A 232 -22.77 -27.52 -40.55
N ARG A 233 -23.73 -28.13 -41.26
CA ARG A 233 -25.15 -27.84 -41.10
C ARG A 233 -25.83 -28.91 -40.27
N GLN A 234 -26.97 -28.57 -39.68
CA GLN A 234 -27.83 -29.51 -38.98
C GLN A 234 -28.14 -30.73 -39.87
N GLY A 235 -27.89 -31.92 -39.33
CA GLY A 235 -28.09 -33.21 -39.99
C GLY A 235 -26.89 -33.76 -40.75
N ASP A 236 -25.81 -32.98 -40.92
CA ASP A 236 -24.57 -33.43 -41.56
C ASP A 236 -23.92 -34.55 -40.76
N LEU A 237 -23.36 -35.55 -41.46
CA LEU A 237 -22.63 -36.64 -40.83
C LEU A 237 -21.29 -36.13 -40.30
N LEU A 238 -21.02 -36.36 -39.02
CA LEU A 238 -19.79 -35.97 -38.34
C LEU A 238 -18.83 -37.15 -38.23
N VAL A 239 -19.31 -38.25 -37.64
CA VAL A 239 -18.50 -39.43 -37.32
C VAL A 239 -19.29 -40.70 -37.65
N ARG A 240 -18.60 -41.69 -38.20
CA ARG A 240 -19.14 -43.03 -38.42
C ARG A 240 -18.35 -44.06 -37.64
N PHE A 241 -19.06 -44.88 -36.88
CA PHE A 241 -18.51 -46.02 -36.17
C PHE A 241 -18.48 -47.25 -37.08
N ASP A 242 -17.64 -48.22 -36.73
CA ASP A 242 -17.71 -49.54 -37.35
C ASP A 242 -19.07 -50.17 -37.02
N SER A 243 -19.90 -50.28 -38.07
CA SER A 243 -21.27 -50.77 -37.99
C SER A 243 -21.41 -52.21 -38.48
N THR A 244 -20.31 -52.92 -38.78
CA THR A 244 -20.34 -54.29 -39.32
C THR A 244 -21.15 -55.24 -38.43
N THR A 245 -20.87 -55.24 -37.13
CA THR A 245 -21.57 -56.06 -36.14
C THR A 245 -23.02 -55.61 -35.91
N LEU A 246 -23.26 -54.30 -35.81
CA LEU A 246 -24.60 -53.71 -35.62
C LEU A 246 -25.53 -53.99 -36.81
N LYS A 247 -25.01 -53.90 -38.04
CA LYS A 247 -25.75 -54.24 -39.27
C LYS A 247 -26.11 -55.72 -39.31
N ALA A 248 -25.16 -56.59 -38.99
CA ALA A 248 -25.42 -58.03 -38.93
C ALA A 248 -26.49 -58.36 -37.87
N GLN A 249 -26.45 -57.72 -36.70
CA GLN A 249 -27.46 -57.91 -35.65
C GLN A 249 -28.84 -57.42 -36.09
N ALA A 250 -28.94 -56.25 -36.74
CA ALA A 250 -30.19 -55.73 -37.27
C ALA A 250 -30.78 -56.68 -38.33
N GLU A 251 -29.95 -57.22 -39.23
CA GLU A 251 -30.37 -58.18 -40.25
C GLU A 251 -30.85 -59.50 -39.64
N VAL A 252 -30.15 -60.02 -38.63
CA VAL A 252 -30.57 -61.23 -37.90
C VAL A 252 -31.93 -61.00 -37.20
N ALA A 253 -32.11 -59.85 -36.55
CA ALA A 253 -33.38 -59.51 -35.90
C ALA A 253 -34.53 -59.35 -36.92
N GLU A 254 -34.27 -58.76 -38.09
CA GLU A 254 -35.23 -58.64 -39.19
C GLU A 254 -35.63 -60.02 -39.75
N ARG A 255 -34.70 -60.97 -39.86
CA ARG A 255 -35.03 -62.35 -40.23
C ARG A 255 -35.83 -63.06 -39.14
N ALA A 256 -35.52 -62.83 -37.87
CA ALA A 256 -36.22 -63.43 -36.74
C ALA A 256 -37.70 -63.01 -36.65
N ILE A 257 -38.01 -61.73 -36.92
CA ILE A 257 -39.41 -61.28 -37.01
C ILE A 257 -40.13 -61.93 -38.19
N ASN A 258 -39.49 -62.09 -39.36
CA ASN A 258 -40.10 -62.75 -40.52
C ASN A 258 -40.49 -64.21 -40.22
N VAL A 259 -39.65 -64.94 -39.47
CA VAL A 259 -39.96 -66.30 -39.00
C VAL A 259 -41.14 -66.28 -38.02
N ALA A 260 -41.11 -65.43 -37.01
CA ALA A 260 -42.19 -65.32 -36.03
C ALA A 260 -43.53 -64.94 -36.67
N GLU A 261 -43.52 -64.04 -37.66
CA GLU A 261 -44.72 -63.67 -38.42
C GLU A 261 -45.27 -64.84 -39.25
N ALA A 262 -44.40 -65.62 -39.88
CA ALA A 262 -44.81 -66.81 -40.61
C ALA A 262 -45.45 -67.86 -39.67
N GLU A 263 -44.85 -68.08 -38.50
CA GLU A 263 -45.39 -68.97 -37.46
C GLU A 263 -46.73 -68.48 -36.90
N HIS A 264 -46.87 -67.16 -36.67
CA HIS A 264 -48.13 -66.55 -36.25
C HIS A 264 -49.21 -66.71 -37.34
N ARG A 265 -48.90 -66.48 -38.62
CA ARG A 265 -49.84 -66.70 -39.74
C ARG A 265 -50.27 -68.16 -39.85
N ALA A 266 -49.33 -69.10 -39.74
CA ALA A 266 -49.62 -70.53 -39.78
C ALA A 266 -50.49 -70.96 -38.57
N SER A 267 -50.25 -70.37 -37.40
CA SER A 267 -51.05 -70.64 -36.20
C SER A 267 -52.44 -70.02 -36.27
N ALA A 268 -52.56 -68.82 -36.83
CA ALA A 268 -53.85 -68.18 -37.15
C ALA A 268 -54.68 -69.07 -38.07
N GLN A 269 -54.09 -69.58 -39.16
CA GLN A 269 -54.76 -70.52 -40.07
C GLN A 269 -55.24 -71.80 -39.39
N ARG A 270 -54.42 -72.40 -38.50
CA ARG A 270 -54.83 -73.58 -37.72
C ARG A 270 -55.96 -73.26 -36.73
N ALA A 271 -55.93 -72.11 -36.07
CA ALA A 271 -56.97 -71.69 -35.13
C ALA A 271 -58.32 -71.38 -35.78
N PHE A 272 -58.37 -71.16 -37.10
CA PHE A 272 -59.64 -71.10 -37.85
C PHE A 272 -60.30 -72.47 -38.03
N GLN A 273 -59.53 -73.56 -38.03
CA GLN A 273 -60.04 -74.92 -38.26
C GLN A 273 -60.46 -75.64 -36.96
N ASP A 274 -59.95 -75.20 -35.81
CA ASP A 274 -60.17 -75.83 -34.50
C ASP A 274 -60.57 -74.78 -33.44
N THR A 275 -61.76 -74.96 -32.84
CA THR A 275 -62.37 -73.97 -31.93
C THR A 275 -61.60 -73.82 -30.61
N ASP A 276 -60.92 -74.87 -30.15
CA ASP A 276 -60.06 -74.85 -28.95
C ASP A 276 -58.73 -74.11 -29.18
N SER A 277 -58.37 -73.82 -30.43
CA SER A 277 -57.08 -73.23 -30.78
C SER A 277 -57.06 -71.69 -30.77
N LYS A 278 -58.19 -71.03 -30.46
CA LYS A 278 -58.25 -69.55 -30.33
C LYS A 278 -57.44 -69.00 -29.16
N THR A 279 -57.39 -69.70 -28.02
CA THR A 279 -56.58 -69.32 -26.85
C THR A 279 -55.07 -69.53 -27.07
N ARG A 280 -54.69 -70.26 -28.13
CA ARG A 280 -53.28 -70.49 -28.49
C ARG A 280 -52.68 -69.42 -29.41
N LEU A 281 -53.47 -68.44 -29.88
CA LEU A 281 -52.98 -67.35 -30.75
C LEU A 281 -52.25 -66.24 -29.99
N ASP A 282 -52.55 -66.06 -28.71
CA ASP A 282 -51.94 -65.00 -27.89
C ASP A 282 -50.42 -65.17 -27.75
N PHE A 283 -49.95 -66.42 -27.67
CA PHE A 283 -48.52 -66.71 -27.52
C PHE A 283 -47.70 -66.38 -28.79
N PRO A 284 -48.05 -66.88 -30.00
CA PRO A 284 -47.36 -66.47 -31.23
C PRO A 284 -47.48 -64.96 -31.50
N ALA A 285 -48.60 -64.32 -31.14
CA ALA A 285 -48.75 -62.88 -31.26
C ALA A 285 -47.79 -62.13 -30.32
N ALA A 286 -47.65 -62.56 -29.07
CA ALA A 286 -46.66 -62.02 -28.13
C ALA A 286 -45.22 -62.24 -28.60
N GLN A 287 -44.93 -63.36 -29.25
CA GLN A 287 -43.61 -63.66 -29.81
C GLN A 287 -43.25 -62.73 -30.98
N VAL A 288 -44.20 -62.44 -31.87
CA VAL A 288 -44.02 -61.41 -32.92
C VAL A 288 -43.77 -60.04 -32.29
N ALA A 289 -44.54 -59.66 -31.26
CA ALA A 289 -44.33 -58.40 -30.56
C ALA A 289 -42.94 -58.31 -29.92
N GLN A 290 -42.45 -59.38 -29.29
CA GLN A 290 -41.10 -59.48 -28.75
C GLN A 290 -40.04 -59.31 -29.84
N LYS A 291 -40.15 -60.05 -30.96
CA LYS A 291 -39.18 -59.97 -32.07
C LYS A 291 -39.19 -58.61 -32.76
N ARG A 292 -40.35 -57.96 -32.86
CA ARG A 292 -40.43 -56.57 -33.32
C ARG A 292 -39.66 -55.62 -32.40
N ALA A 293 -39.81 -55.75 -31.09
CA ALA A 293 -39.06 -54.93 -30.14
C ALA A 293 -37.53 -55.16 -30.22
N GLU A 294 -37.09 -56.41 -30.38
CA GLU A 294 -35.68 -56.74 -30.59
C GLU A 294 -35.11 -56.10 -31.87
N ARG A 295 -35.88 -56.14 -32.98
CA ARG A 295 -35.52 -55.49 -34.25
C ARG A 295 -35.43 -53.98 -34.09
N ASP A 296 -36.45 -53.37 -33.49
CA ASP A 296 -36.49 -51.92 -33.29
C ASP A 296 -35.31 -51.45 -32.42
N TYR A 297 -34.92 -52.23 -31.41
CA TYR A 297 -33.72 -51.99 -30.60
C TYR A 297 -32.43 -52.09 -31.42
N ALA A 298 -32.26 -53.14 -32.24
CA ALA A 298 -31.09 -53.31 -33.09
C ALA A 298 -30.96 -52.17 -34.12
N ASN A 299 -32.07 -51.74 -34.71
CA ASN A 299 -32.11 -50.57 -35.61
C ASN A 299 -31.77 -49.26 -34.88
N ALA A 300 -32.26 -49.09 -33.64
CA ALA A 300 -31.91 -47.91 -32.84
C ALA A 300 -30.41 -47.86 -32.52
N LEU A 301 -29.78 -49.00 -32.21
CA LEU A 301 -28.33 -49.07 -32.03
C LEU A 301 -27.56 -48.78 -33.32
N LEU A 302 -28.01 -49.34 -34.45
CA LEU A 302 -27.41 -49.07 -35.75
C LEU A 302 -27.48 -47.59 -36.13
N ASN A 303 -28.60 -46.93 -35.88
CA ASN A 303 -28.75 -45.49 -36.13
C ASN A 303 -27.82 -44.64 -35.26
N ARG A 304 -27.48 -45.11 -34.05
CA ARG A 304 -26.50 -44.44 -33.18
C ARG A 304 -25.05 -44.65 -33.63
N ALA A 305 -24.78 -45.54 -34.58
CA ALA A 305 -23.43 -45.71 -35.16
C ALA A 305 -23.01 -44.53 -36.06
N GLU A 306 -23.96 -43.68 -36.46
CA GLU A 306 -23.71 -42.44 -37.18
C GLU A 306 -24.02 -41.25 -36.28
N ILE A 307 -23.01 -40.41 -36.04
CA ILE A 307 -23.21 -39.14 -35.32
C ILE A 307 -23.46 -38.05 -36.35
N ARG A 308 -24.58 -37.35 -36.22
CA ARG A 308 -24.95 -36.20 -37.05
C ARG A 308 -24.95 -34.90 -36.25
N ALA A 309 -24.77 -33.79 -36.93
CA ALA A 309 -24.81 -32.47 -36.32
C ALA A 309 -26.23 -32.13 -35.83
N GLU A 310 -26.39 -31.80 -34.55
CA GLU A 310 -27.70 -31.40 -33.99
C GLU A 310 -28.13 -29.99 -34.42
N ARG A 311 -27.17 -29.14 -34.81
CA ARG A 311 -27.36 -27.74 -35.22
C ARG A 311 -26.30 -27.33 -36.23
N ASP A 312 -26.44 -26.13 -36.79
CA ASP A 312 -25.39 -25.49 -37.58
C ASP A 312 -24.22 -25.06 -36.67
N GLY A 313 -22.99 -25.11 -37.19
CA GLY A 313 -21.82 -24.65 -36.46
C GLY A 313 -20.49 -25.00 -37.13
N ILE A 314 -19.41 -24.88 -36.38
CA ILE A 314 -18.05 -25.29 -36.72
C ILE A 314 -17.65 -26.42 -35.80
N ALA A 315 -17.10 -27.49 -36.37
CA ALA A 315 -16.57 -28.64 -35.62
C ALA A 315 -15.15 -28.34 -35.11
N VAL A 316 -15.01 -28.16 -33.80
CA VAL A 316 -13.75 -27.87 -33.11
C VAL A 316 -13.20 -29.14 -32.47
N PHE A 317 -12.06 -29.62 -32.99
CA PHE A 317 -11.30 -30.76 -32.47
C PHE A 317 -9.87 -30.71 -33.01
N ALA A 318 -8.94 -31.44 -32.39
CA ALA A 318 -7.51 -31.32 -32.70
C ALA A 318 -7.13 -31.90 -34.09
N ASP A 319 -7.47 -33.16 -34.35
CA ASP A 319 -7.12 -33.86 -35.60
C ASP A 319 -8.01 -35.09 -35.77
N ALA A 320 -8.57 -35.29 -36.98
CA ALA A 320 -9.43 -36.44 -37.31
C ALA A 320 -8.62 -37.75 -37.35
N THR A 321 -7.37 -37.69 -37.78
CA THR A 321 -6.52 -38.86 -38.04
C THR A 321 -6.21 -39.64 -36.77
N ARG A 322 -6.14 -38.94 -35.62
CA ARG A 322 -5.89 -39.56 -34.30
C ARG A 322 -7.05 -40.40 -33.79
N TRP A 323 -8.25 -40.19 -34.34
CA TRP A 323 -9.47 -40.86 -33.89
C TRP A 323 -9.83 -42.07 -34.75
N VAL A 324 -9.50 -42.05 -36.03
CA VAL A 324 -9.80 -43.17 -36.94
C VAL A 324 -9.10 -44.44 -36.45
N GLY A 325 -9.88 -45.51 -36.24
CA GLY A 325 -9.40 -46.79 -35.70
C GLY A 325 -9.26 -46.83 -34.17
N LYS A 326 -9.48 -45.72 -33.46
CA LYS A 326 -9.42 -45.68 -31.99
C LYS A 326 -10.71 -46.25 -31.39
N PRO A 327 -10.64 -47.15 -30.39
CA PRO A 327 -11.80 -47.54 -29.60
C PRO A 327 -12.20 -46.40 -28.66
N VAL A 328 -13.50 -46.10 -28.60
CA VAL A 328 -14.06 -45.07 -27.71
C VAL A 328 -15.20 -45.63 -26.86
N ARG A 329 -15.42 -45.00 -25.71
CA ARG A 329 -16.51 -45.36 -24.79
C ARG A 329 -17.66 -44.37 -24.87
N THR A 330 -18.85 -44.83 -24.50
CA THR A 330 -20.05 -44.03 -24.38
C THR A 330 -19.77 -42.83 -23.46
N GLY A 331 -20.05 -41.62 -23.94
CA GLY A 331 -19.78 -40.36 -23.25
C GLY A 331 -18.38 -39.78 -23.48
N GLU A 332 -17.47 -40.46 -24.17
CA GLU A 332 -16.17 -39.88 -24.54
C GLU A 332 -16.35 -38.69 -25.49
N ARG A 333 -15.74 -37.54 -25.15
CA ARG A 333 -15.83 -36.30 -25.92
C ARG A 333 -15.01 -36.41 -27.21
N LEU A 334 -15.69 -36.37 -28.36
CA LEU A 334 -15.06 -36.48 -29.67
C LEU A 334 -14.73 -35.11 -30.27
N MET A 335 -15.70 -34.20 -30.22
CA MET A 335 -15.56 -32.83 -30.73
C MET A 335 -16.51 -31.87 -30.01
N GLU A 336 -16.37 -30.58 -30.30
CA GLU A 336 -17.30 -29.55 -29.86
C GLU A 336 -17.87 -28.80 -31.07
N LEU A 337 -19.19 -28.64 -31.09
CA LEU A 337 -19.88 -27.92 -32.15
C LEU A 337 -20.24 -26.52 -31.67
N THR A 338 -19.67 -25.50 -32.31
CA THR A 338 -19.88 -24.10 -31.92
C THR A 338 -20.35 -23.23 -33.06
N ASP A 339 -21.13 -22.20 -32.77
CA ASP A 339 -21.41 -21.14 -33.73
C ASP A 339 -20.23 -20.12 -33.74
N PRO A 340 -19.61 -19.81 -34.90
CA PRO A 340 -18.55 -18.81 -34.98
C PRO A 340 -19.03 -17.38 -34.76
N THR A 341 -20.32 -17.12 -34.98
CA THR A 341 -20.90 -15.78 -34.84
C THR A 341 -21.22 -15.44 -33.38
N LEU A 342 -21.33 -16.47 -32.54
CA LEU A 342 -21.58 -16.34 -31.11
C LEU A 342 -20.28 -16.66 -30.36
N ALA A 343 -19.42 -15.66 -30.22
CA ALA A 343 -18.26 -15.76 -29.34
C ALA A 343 -18.58 -15.19 -27.96
N ALA A 344 -17.98 -15.79 -26.94
CA ALA A 344 -17.96 -15.31 -25.57
C ALA A 344 -16.53 -14.95 -25.19
N LEU A 345 -16.39 -14.01 -24.27
CA LEU A 345 -15.12 -13.65 -23.68
C LEU A 345 -14.96 -14.40 -22.36
N ARG A 346 -13.94 -15.25 -22.26
CA ARG A 346 -13.53 -15.88 -21.00
C ARG A 346 -12.40 -15.07 -20.40
N ILE A 347 -12.53 -14.72 -19.13
CA ILE A 347 -11.53 -13.91 -18.42
C ILE A 347 -11.13 -14.64 -17.15
N GLU A 348 -9.83 -14.68 -16.89
CA GLU A 348 -9.26 -15.31 -15.69
C GLU A 348 -8.80 -14.22 -14.72
N LEU A 349 -9.64 -13.90 -13.75
CA LEU A 349 -9.40 -12.84 -12.77
C LEU A 349 -8.70 -13.40 -11.52
N ASP A 350 -7.47 -12.96 -11.25
CA ASP A 350 -6.74 -13.37 -10.05
C ASP A 350 -7.52 -13.06 -8.75
N VAL A 351 -7.52 -13.99 -7.80
CA VAL A 351 -8.23 -13.85 -6.52
C VAL A 351 -7.77 -12.60 -5.75
N GLY A 352 -6.48 -12.22 -5.82
CA GLY A 352 -5.96 -11.01 -5.19
C GLY A 352 -6.46 -9.72 -5.83
N ASP A 353 -6.82 -9.78 -7.11
CA ASP A 353 -7.36 -8.65 -7.87
C ASP A 353 -8.90 -8.69 -7.97
N ALA A 354 -9.58 -9.67 -7.34
CA ALA A 354 -11.04 -9.77 -7.30
C ALA A 354 -11.69 -8.52 -6.70
N ILE A 355 -12.58 -7.89 -7.47
CA ILE A 355 -13.39 -6.74 -7.06
C ILE A 355 -14.86 -7.12 -7.06
N GLN A 356 -15.68 -6.35 -6.35
CA GLN A 356 -17.12 -6.50 -6.46
C GLN A 356 -17.56 -6.02 -7.85
N LEU A 357 -18.13 -6.94 -8.61
CA LEU A 357 -18.60 -6.70 -9.98
C LEU A 357 -20.11 -6.90 -10.01
N GLN A 358 -20.80 -5.96 -10.61
CA GLN A 358 -22.23 -6.08 -10.88
C GLN A 358 -22.44 -6.91 -12.15
N PRO A 359 -23.58 -7.63 -12.27
CA PRO A 359 -24.01 -8.14 -13.56
C PRO A 359 -24.04 -7.01 -14.60
N ASP A 360 -23.66 -7.31 -15.85
CA ASP A 360 -23.54 -6.34 -16.95
C ASP A 360 -22.44 -5.26 -16.74
N ALA A 361 -21.46 -5.51 -15.87
CA ALA A 361 -20.27 -4.66 -15.78
C ALA A 361 -19.56 -4.58 -17.15
N PRO A 362 -19.21 -3.37 -17.62
CA PRO A 362 -18.59 -3.22 -18.92
C PRO A 362 -17.12 -3.61 -18.87
N ILE A 363 -16.74 -4.36 -19.90
CA ILE A 363 -15.42 -4.94 -20.10
C ILE A 363 -14.92 -4.48 -21.46
N THR A 364 -13.67 -4.06 -21.51
CA THR A 364 -13.00 -3.75 -22.78
C THR A 364 -11.86 -4.73 -22.98
N LEU A 365 -11.91 -5.49 -24.07
CA LEU A 365 -10.85 -6.42 -24.48
C LEU A 365 -9.86 -5.72 -25.41
N PHE A 366 -8.58 -5.90 -25.13
CA PHE A 366 -7.48 -5.54 -26.02
C PHE A 366 -6.78 -6.83 -26.45
N LEU A 367 -6.81 -7.13 -27.74
CA LEU A 367 -6.22 -8.36 -28.29
C LEU A 367 -4.69 -8.26 -28.36
N ASP A 368 -3.99 -9.36 -28.15
CA ASP A 368 -2.52 -9.39 -28.30
C ASP A 368 -2.09 -9.11 -29.75
N SER A 369 -2.93 -9.49 -30.72
CA SER A 369 -2.71 -9.24 -32.14
C SER A 369 -3.03 -7.80 -32.57
N ASP A 370 -3.93 -7.12 -31.86
CA ASP A 370 -4.35 -5.75 -32.14
C ASP A 370 -4.69 -5.00 -30.84
N PRO A 371 -3.66 -4.47 -30.14
CA PRO A 371 -3.86 -3.82 -28.85
C PRO A 371 -4.44 -2.41 -28.96
N LEU A 372 -4.54 -1.84 -30.16
CA LEU A 372 -5.05 -0.49 -30.39
C LEU A 372 -6.56 -0.46 -30.65
N THR A 373 -7.15 -1.59 -31.04
CA THR A 373 -8.59 -1.72 -31.25
C THR A 373 -9.28 -2.32 -30.02
N PRO A 374 -10.04 -1.51 -29.25
CA PRO A 374 -10.84 -2.04 -28.15
C PRO A 374 -12.05 -2.82 -28.68
N HIS A 375 -12.38 -3.93 -28.02
CA HIS A 375 -13.63 -4.67 -28.22
C HIS A 375 -14.46 -4.65 -26.95
N ASP A 376 -15.67 -4.10 -27.02
CA ASP A 376 -16.53 -3.95 -25.86
C ASP A 376 -17.40 -5.19 -25.60
N ALA A 377 -17.46 -5.58 -24.33
CA ALA A 377 -18.17 -6.74 -23.83
C ALA A 377 -18.88 -6.41 -22.51
N LEU A 378 -19.88 -7.20 -22.17
CA LEU A 378 -20.64 -7.11 -20.92
C LEU A 378 -20.50 -8.39 -20.12
N LEU A 379 -20.28 -8.23 -18.81
CA LEU A 379 -20.16 -9.35 -17.88
C LEU A 379 -21.49 -10.09 -17.74
N GLU A 380 -21.52 -11.39 -18.05
CA GLU A 380 -22.72 -12.20 -17.87
C GLU A 380 -22.69 -12.98 -16.57
N ARG A 381 -21.54 -13.59 -16.27
CA ARG A 381 -21.42 -14.52 -15.14
C ARG A 381 -20.02 -14.50 -14.57
N ILE A 382 -19.96 -14.67 -13.25
CA ILE A 382 -18.75 -14.91 -12.48
C ILE A 382 -18.89 -16.31 -11.86
N ALA A 383 -17.88 -17.16 -12.03
CA ALA A 383 -17.84 -18.46 -11.36
C ALA A 383 -17.72 -18.27 -9.84
N TYR A 384 -18.45 -19.09 -9.08
CA TYR A 384 -18.44 -19.03 -7.61
C TYR A 384 -17.14 -19.57 -6.99
N GLU A 385 -16.48 -20.48 -7.70
CA GLU A 385 -15.24 -21.11 -7.25
C GLU A 385 -14.06 -20.62 -8.08
N SER A 386 -12.92 -20.44 -7.42
CA SER A 386 -11.65 -20.18 -8.09
C SER A 386 -11.04 -21.49 -8.58
N GLU A 387 -10.53 -21.48 -9.81
CA GLU A 387 -9.81 -22.62 -10.39
C GLU A 387 -8.31 -22.33 -10.47
N LEU A 388 -7.50 -23.39 -10.47
CA LEU A 388 -6.07 -23.27 -10.71
C LEU A 388 -5.84 -23.07 -12.21
N THR A 389 -5.31 -21.92 -12.60
CA THR A 389 -4.98 -21.64 -13.99
C THR A 389 -3.78 -22.47 -14.46
N PRO A 390 -3.54 -22.59 -15.77
CA PRO A 390 -2.32 -23.20 -16.30
C PRO A 390 -1.02 -22.53 -15.83
N ALA A 391 -1.10 -21.27 -15.36
CA ALA A 391 0.01 -20.51 -14.81
C ALA A 391 0.26 -20.81 -13.31
N GLY A 392 -0.62 -21.57 -12.65
CA GLY A 392 -0.46 -22.01 -11.26
C GLY A 392 -0.97 -21.02 -10.21
N ASN A 393 -1.65 -19.94 -10.61
CA ASN A 393 -2.36 -19.04 -9.69
C ASN A 393 -3.86 -19.38 -9.62
N LEU A 394 -4.50 -19.00 -8.52
CA LEU A 394 -5.95 -19.13 -8.36
C LEU A 394 -6.65 -17.95 -9.02
N ALA A 395 -7.56 -18.23 -9.93
CA ALA A 395 -8.35 -17.21 -10.61
C ALA A 395 -9.84 -17.56 -10.62
N TYR A 396 -10.68 -16.54 -10.48
CA TYR A 396 -12.09 -16.63 -10.80
C TYR A 396 -12.28 -16.57 -12.31
N ARG A 397 -13.10 -17.47 -12.82
CA ARG A 397 -13.51 -17.46 -14.22
C ARG A 397 -14.71 -16.53 -14.41
N LEU A 398 -14.58 -15.57 -15.32
CA LEU A 398 -15.67 -14.71 -15.74
C LEU A 398 -16.02 -15.03 -17.20
N ASP A 399 -17.32 -15.13 -17.48
CA ASP A 399 -17.84 -15.26 -18.84
C ASP A 399 -18.58 -13.96 -19.20
N ALA A 400 -18.27 -13.39 -20.36
CA ALA A 400 -18.82 -12.15 -20.87
C ALA A 400 -19.28 -12.29 -22.32
N ARG A 401 -20.27 -11.49 -22.73
CA ARG A 401 -20.77 -11.43 -24.11
C ARG A 401 -20.23 -10.19 -24.82
N PHE A 402 -19.91 -10.30 -26.10
CA PHE A 402 -19.57 -9.13 -26.91
C PHE A 402 -20.83 -8.31 -27.24
N THR A 403 -20.67 -6.99 -27.30
CA THR A 403 -21.74 -6.07 -27.72
C THR A 403 -21.77 -5.87 -29.23
N ASP A 404 -20.59 -5.80 -29.83
CA ASP A 404 -20.38 -5.70 -31.28
C ASP A 404 -20.01 -7.05 -31.90
N ALA A 405 -19.73 -7.03 -33.21
CA ALA A 405 -19.26 -8.21 -33.95
C ALA A 405 -18.04 -8.84 -33.25
N PRO A 406 -18.14 -10.11 -32.80
CA PRO A 406 -17.08 -10.71 -32.02
C PRO A 406 -15.82 -10.97 -32.87
N PRO A 407 -14.63 -10.86 -32.26
CA PRO A 407 -13.40 -11.32 -32.87
C PRO A 407 -13.39 -12.85 -33.05
N ARG A 408 -12.45 -13.36 -33.84
CA ARG A 408 -12.33 -14.80 -34.09
C ARG A 408 -12.06 -15.56 -32.79
N ILE A 409 -12.72 -16.71 -32.66
CA ILE A 409 -12.52 -17.64 -31.54
C ILE A 409 -11.05 -18.10 -31.50
N GLY A 410 -10.51 -18.25 -30.29
CA GLY A 410 -9.13 -18.69 -30.03
C GLY A 410 -8.11 -17.56 -29.92
N LEU A 411 -8.52 -16.30 -30.11
CA LEU A 411 -7.65 -15.14 -29.87
C LEU A 411 -7.52 -14.84 -28.38
N ARG A 412 -6.34 -14.36 -27.98
CA ARG A 412 -6.00 -14.00 -26.60
C ARG A 412 -5.71 -12.51 -26.48
N GLY A 413 -5.86 -11.99 -25.27
CA GLY A 413 -5.64 -10.59 -24.96
C GLY A 413 -5.75 -10.28 -23.47
N THR A 414 -5.82 -8.99 -23.16
CA THR A 414 -6.05 -8.48 -21.83
C THR A 414 -7.41 -7.78 -21.76
N ALA A 415 -8.25 -8.20 -20.82
CA ALA A 415 -9.53 -7.56 -20.55
C ALA A 415 -9.41 -6.56 -19.40
N LYS A 416 -9.90 -5.35 -19.63
CA LYS A 416 -10.10 -4.32 -18.61
C LYS A 416 -11.55 -4.37 -18.13
N ILE A 417 -11.74 -4.89 -16.94
CA ILE A 417 -13.05 -4.97 -16.29
C ILE A 417 -13.26 -3.71 -15.46
N SER A 418 -14.34 -2.98 -15.72
CA SER A 418 -14.68 -1.79 -14.95
C SER A 418 -15.72 -2.09 -13.90
N GLY A 419 -15.39 -1.87 -12.62
CA GLY A 419 -16.29 -2.01 -11.50
C GLY A 419 -16.93 -0.68 -11.09
N ASP A 420 -17.36 -0.64 -9.83
CA ASP A 420 -18.04 0.49 -9.22
C ASP A 420 -17.09 1.68 -8.94
N TYR A 421 -17.71 2.83 -8.67
CA TYR A 421 -16.99 4.01 -8.20
C TYR A 421 -16.61 3.82 -6.73
N VAL A 422 -15.32 3.91 -6.45
CA VAL A 422 -14.77 3.88 -5.09
C VAL A 422 -13.96 5.15 -4.84
N PRO A 423 -13.84 5.59 -3.57
CA PRO A 423 -12.97 6.69 -3.21
C PRO A 423 -11.53 6.42 -3.67
N LEU A 424 -10.83 7.44 -4.16
CA LEU A 424 -9.45 7.36 -4.61
C LEU A 424 -8.52 6.73 -3.55
N ALA A 425 -8.77 7.00 -2.27
CA ALA A 425 -8.07 6.35 -1.16
C ALA A 425 -8.12 4.82 -1.23
N VAL A 426 -9.32 4.26 -1.45
CA VAL A 426 -9.51 2.81 -1.55
C VAL A 426 -8.82 2.28 -2.78
N TYR A 427 -8.97 2.97 -3.92
CA TYR A 427 -8.30 2.57 -5.18
C TYR A 427 -6.77 2.51 -5.02
N LEU A 428 -6.15 3.52 -4.41
CA LEU A 428 -4.69 3.66 -4.31
C LEU A 428 -4.09 2.75 -3.22
N PHE A 429 -4.78 2.59 -2.10
CA PHE A 429 -4.29 1.79 -0.97
C PHE A 429 -4.75 0.32 -0.98
N ARG A 430 -5.57 -0.11 -1.95
CA ARG A 430 -6.09 -1.49 -2.02
C ARG A 430 -5.00 -2.56 -1.96
N ARG A 431 -4.03 -2.52 -2.88
CA ARG A 431 -2.94 -3.51 -2.96
C ARG A 431 -2.01 -3.49 -1.74
N PRO A 432 -1.47 -2.34 -1.30
CA PRO A 432 -0.61 -2.33 -0.12
C PRO A 432 -1.36 -2.76 1.15
N LEU A 433 -2.63 -2.37 1.32
CA LEU A 433 -3.44 -2.84 2.45
C LEU A 433 -3.69 -4.35 2.40
N ALA A 434 -3.92 -4.92 1.22
CA ALA A 434 -4.07 -6.37 1.07
C ALA A 434 -2.79 -7.12 1.47
N VAL A 435 -1.62 -6.63 1.04
CA VAL A 435 -0.31 -7.21 1.41
C VAL A 435 -0.05 -7.08 2.91
N ILE A 436 -0.32 -5.90 3.50
CA ILE A 436 -0.16 -5.68 4.94
C ILE A 436 -1.10 -6.59 5.72
N ARG A 437 -2.37 -6.70 5.30
CA ARG A 437 -3.35 -7.59 5.92
C ARG A 437 -2.89 -9.04 5.90
N GLN A 438 -2.39 -9.51 4.74
CA GLN A 438 -1.88 -10.86 4.60
C GLN A 438 -0.60 -11.10 5.43
N ALA A 439 0.27 -10.10 5.55
CA ALA A 439 1.49 -10.17 6.36
C ALA A 439 1.20 -10.15 7.87
N ILE A 440 0.16 -9.43 8.30
CA ILE A 440 -0.23 -9.30 9.72
C ILE A 440 -1.24 -10.39 10.13
N GLY A 441 -1.87 -11.08 9.17
CA GLY A 441 -2.83 -12.16 9.41
C GLY A 441 -4.22 -11.69 9.85
N LEU A 442 -4.63 -10.50 9.41
CA LEU A 442 -5.93 -9.88 9.71
C LEU A 442 -7.04 -10.20 8.70
#